data_AF-A0AAF1AVA4-F1
#
_entry.id   AF-A0AAF1AVA4-F1
#
_cell.length_a   1.000
_cell.length_b   1.000
_cell.length_c   1.000
_cell.angle_alpha   90.00
_cell.angle_beta   90.00
_cell.angle_gamma   90.00
#
_symmetry.space_group_name_H-M   'P 1'
#
loop_
_entity.id
_entity.type
_entity.pdbx_description
1 polymer ?
#
loop_
_entity_poly.entity_id
_entity_poly.type
_entity_poly.pdbx_seq_one_letter_code
_entity_poly.pdbx_strand_id
1 'polypeptide(L)'
;MLFFNRYSEHWIVVESDHDIESFARCLRVTELVGLDNIEHYLPQRVAMQFGLDQDVIPLVMRSNECPKTAWRSYNKSLKGTTIYIPPRLYEFDYSSRYVVWWRDQPPMNEKMVTTCIQNEKYLSLISWG
;
A
#
# COMPACT_ATOMS: atom_id res chain seq x y z
N MET A 1 5.76 11.06 -8.37
CA MET A 1 5.98 10.95 -6.92
C MET A 1 5.46 12.24 -6.29
N LEU A 2 4.26 12.20 -5.72
CA LEU A 2 3.66 13.38 -5.08
C LEU A 2 4.32 13.58 -3.72
N PHE A 3 5.18 14.59 -3.62
CA PHE A 3 5.77 14.98 -2.35
C PHE A 3 4.77 15.83 -1.58
N PHE A 4 3.88 15.22 -0.80
CA PHE A 4 3.13 15.95 0.22
C PHE A 4 4.13 16.36 1.32
N ASN A 5 4.65 17.58 1.24
CA ASN A 5 5.45 18.23 2.27
C ASN A 5 4.51 18.87 3.29
N ARG A 6 4.06 18.12 4.30
CA ARG A 6 3.28 18.68 5.42
C ARG A 6 3.70 18.06 6.74
N TYR A 7 3.93 18.92 7.72
CA TYR A 7 4.32 18.57 9.09
C TYR A 7 3.13 18.14 9.98
N SER A 8 1.90 18.26 9.49
CA SER A 8 0.69 17.91 10.23
C SER A 8 -0.18 16.88 9.49
N GLU A 9 -0.90 16.08 10.26
CA GLU A 9 -1.89 15.13 9.77
C GLU A 9 -3.10 15.84 9.15
N HIS A 10 -3.66 15.27 8.10
CA HIS A 10 -4.88 15.81 7.50
C HIS A 10 -5.72 14.70 6.86
N TRP A 11 -7.03 14.94 6.84
CA TRP A 11 -7.98 14.18 6.05
C TRP A 11 -8.25 14.90 4.73
N ILE A 12 -8.24 14.15 3.63
CA ILE A 12 -8.51 14.68 2.29
C ILE A 12 -9.68 13.92 1.70
N VAL A 13 -10.69 14.66 1.23
CA VAL A 13 -11.80 14.08 0.44
C VAL A 13 -11.36 14.00 -1.01
N VAL A 14 -11.49 12.81 -1.60
CA VAL A 14 -11.27 12.57 -3.03
C VAL A 14 -12.43 13.20 -3.78
N GLU A 15 -12.21 14.31 -4.46
CA GLU A 15 -13.24 14.97 -5.26
C GLU A 15 -13.04 14.69 -6.76
N SER A 16 -12.28 15.54 -7.44
CA SER A 16 -12.00 15.44 -8.88
C SER A 16 -10.53 15.65 -9.22
N ASP A 17 -9.68 15.79 -8.21
CA ASP A 17 -8.25 15.88 -8.40
C ASP A 17 -7.71 14.50 -8.80
N HIS A 18 -7.22 14.39 -10.03
CA HIS A 18 -6.73 13.16 -10.61
C HIS A 18 -5.52 12.60 -9.85
N ASP A 19 -4.68 13.46 -9.27
CA ASP A 19 -3.50 13.06 -8.51
C ASP A 19 -3.91 12.46 -7.17
N ILE A 20 -4.89 13.08 -6.50
CA ILE A 20 -5.47 12.57 -5.26
C ILE A 20 -6.20 11.25 -5.51
N GLU A 21 -6.99 11.15 -6.59
CA GLU A 21 -7.70 9.91 -6.93
C GLU A 21 -6.74 8.78 -7.30
N SER A 22 -5.66 9.08 -8.03
CA SER A 22 -4.62 8.11 -8.36
C SER A 22 -3.90 7.62 -7.10
N PHE A 23 -3.59 8.53 -6.17
CA PHE A 23 -3.02 8.19 -4.87
C PHE A 23 -3.98 7.31 -4.04
N ALA A 24 -5.26 7.70 -3.97
CA ALA A 24 -6.32 6.92 -3.32
C ALA A 24 -6.38 5.48 -3.85
N ARG A 25 -6.26 5.33 -5.17
CA ARG A 25 -6.31 4.04 -5.85
C ARG A 25 -5.11 3.16 -5.49
N CYS A 26 -3.92 3.74 -5.30
CA CYS A 26 -2.75 3.02 -4.77
C CYS A 26 -2.92 2.54 -3.32
N LEU A 27 -3.78 3.18 -2.52
CA LEU A 27 -4.02 2.79 -1.13
C LEU A 27 -5.15 1.76 -0.97
N ARG A 28 -5.87 1.44 -2.04
CA ARG A 28 -7.05 0.56 -1.99
C ARG A 28 -6.69 -0.88 -2.36
N VAL A 29 -7.17 -1.83 -1.55
CA VAL A 29 -7.18 -3.25 -1.92
C VAL A 29 -8.05 -3.45 -3.17
N THR A 30 -7.47 -4.05 -4.20
CA THR A 30 -8.11 -4.20 -5.51
C THR A 30 -7.52 -5.40 -6.26
N GLU A 31 -8.17 -5.80 -7.35
CA GLU A 31 -7.62 -6.79 -8.26
C GLU A 31 -6.84 -6.07 -9.38
N LEU A 32 -5.64 -6.54 -9.67
CA LEU A 32 -4.83 -6.12 -10.81
C LEU A 32 -4.89 -7.19 -11.90
N VAL A 33 -5.21 -6.76 -13.11
CA VAL A 33 -5.30 -7.63 -14.27
C VAL A 33 -3.95 -7.63 -15.00
N GLY A 34 -3.26 -8.76 -14.98
CA GLY A 34 -2.08 -9.02 -15.80
C GLY A 34 -2.44 -9.62 -17.15
N LEU A 35 -1.42 -10.09 -17.88
CA LEU A 35 -1.60 -10.69 -19.21
C LEU A 35 -2.45 -11.98 -19.13
N ASP A 36 -2.14 -12.84 -18.17
CA ASP A 36 -2.76 -14.17 -18.00
C ASP A 36 -3.26 -14.42 -16.58
N ASN A 37 -3.25 -13.41 -15.70
CA ASN A 37 -3.60 -13.57 -14.30
C ASN A 37 -4.36 -12.38 -13.72
N ILE A 38 -5.00 -12.61 -12.58
CA ILE A 38 -5.64 -11.59 -11.76
C ILE A 38 -5.06 -11.70 -10.34
N GLU A 39 -4.29 -10.70 -9.95
CA GLU A 39 -3.59 -10.67 -8.68
C GLU A 39 -4.29 -9.75 -7.67
N HIS A 40 -4.33 -10.20 -6.42
CA HIS A 40 -4.89 -9.42 -5.33
C HIS A 40 -3.86 -8.40 -4.86
N TYR A 41 -4.06 -7.14 -5.19
CA TYR A 41 -3.21 -6.06 -4.73
C TYR A 41 -3.53 -5.71 -3.28
N LEU A 42 -2.50 -5.83 -2.43
CA LEU A 42 -2.53 -5.54 -1.02
C LEU A 42 -1.57 -4.37 -0.74
N PRO A 43 -2.05 -3.10 -0.73
CA PRO A 43 -1.24 -1.89 -0.55
C PRO A 43 -0.31 -1.97 0.67
N GLN A 44 -0.80 -2.61 1.73
CA GLN A 44 -0.09 -2.79 2.98
C GLN A 44 1.23 -3.57 2.82
N ARG A 45 1.41 -4.40 1.77
CA ARG A 45 2.72 -5.05 1.48
C ARG A 45 3.78 -4.05 1.03
N VAL A 46 3.37 -3.04 0.27
CA VAL A 46 4.26 -2.01 -0.27
C VAL A 46 4.54 -0.94 0.78
N ALA A 47 3.54 -0.58 1.58
CA ALA A 47 3.66 0.39 2.66
C ALA A 47 4.85 0.10 3.58
N MET A 48 5.03 -1.17 3.98
CA MET A 48 6.16 -1.59 4.81
C MET A 48 7.53 -1.37 4.16
N GLN A 49 7.66 -1.53 2.84
CA GLN A 49 8.93 -1.26 2.14
C GLN A 49 9.35 0.20 2.24
N PHE A 50 8.39 1.10 2.44
CA PHE A 50 8.61 2.54 2.59
C PHE A 50 8.46 3.00 4.05
N GLY A 51 8.40 2.06 5.00
CA GLY A 51 8.18 2.34 6.40
C GLY A 51 6.75 2.73 6.77
N LEU A 52 5.86 3.03 5.81
CA LEU A 52 4.51 3.58 6.06
C LEU A 52 3.64 2.66 6.93
N ASP A 53 3.10 3.21 8.02
CA ASP A 53 2.12 2.50 8.85
C ASP A 53 0.80 2.34 8.12
N GLN A 54 0.42 1.08 7.91
CA GLN A 54 -0.93 0.70 7.55
C GLN A 54 -1.40 -0.40 8.50
N ASP A 55 -2.62 -0.28 9.02
CA ASP A 55 -3.24 -1.36 9.76
C ASP A 55 -3.65 -2.50 8.81
N VAL A 56 -3.96 -3.68 9.35
CA VAL A 56 -4.46 -4.79 8.54
C VAL A 56 -5.80 -4.40 7.95
N ILE A 57 -5.86 -4.24 6.62
CA ILE A 57 -7.14 -4.05 5.94
C ILE A 57 -7.94 -5.34 6.12
N PRO A 58 -9.22 -5.27 6.56
CA PRO A 58 -10.08 -6.44 6.74
C PRO A 58 -10.11 -7.29 5.48
N LEU A 59 -10.47 -8.57 5.61
CA LEU A 59 -10.65 -9.48 4.47
C LEU A 59 -11.60 -8.84 3.44
N VAL A 60 -11.04 -8.35 2.33
CA VAL A 60 -11.80 -7.77 1.23
C VAL A 60 -12.23 -8.87 0.28
N MET A 61 -13.51 -8.90 -0.07
CA MET A 61 -14.04 -9.84 -1.05
C MET A 61 -13.39 -9.58 -2.42
N ARG A 62 -12.79 -10.63 -2.98
CA ARG A 62 -12.10 -10.58 -4.26
C ARG A 62 -13.08 -10.40 -5.41
N SER A 63 -12.68 -9.62 -6.41
CA SER A 63 -13.45 -9.38 -7.65
C SER A 63 -12.74 -10.00 -8.85
N ASN A 64 -12.34 -11.26 -8.73
CA ASN A 64 -11.41 -11.94 -9.65
C ASN A 64 -12.09 -12.95 -10.59
N GLU A 65 -13.42 -12.91 -10.75
CA GLU A 65 -14.18 -13.82 -11.62
C GLU A 65 -13.71 -13.77 -13.08
N CYS A 66 -13.42 -12.57 -13.58
CA CYS A 66 -12.89 -12.36 -14.91
C CYS A 66 -12.20 -10.98 -15.02
N PRO A 67 -11.33 -10.77 -16.03
CA PRO A 67 -10.66 -9.49 -16.25
C PRO A 67 -11.61 -8.30 -16.32
N LYS A 68 -12.80 -8.48 -16.91
CA LYS A 68 -13.82 -7.43 -17.04
C LYS A 68 -14.36 -7.00 -15.67
N THR A 69 -14.62 -7.95 -14.78
CA THR A 69 -15.09 -7.67 -13.41
C THR A 69 -14.00 -7.02 -12.57
N ALA A 70 -12.76 -7.50 -12.68
CA ALA A 70 -11.60 -6.92 -12.01
C ALA A 70 -11.36 -5.45 -12.44
N TRP A 71 -11.33 -5.18 -13.74
CA TRP A 71 -11.22 -3.81 -14.28
C TRP A 71 -12.38 -2.91 -13.84
N ARG A 72 -13.61 -3.43 -13.85
CA ARG A 72 -14.78 -2.66 -13.38
C ARG A 72 -14.63 -2.30 -11.90
N SER A 73 -14.11 -3.21 -11.07
CA SER A 73 -13.88 -2.96 -9.64
C SER A 73 -12.76 -1.95 -9.40
N TYR A 74 -11.67 -2.06 -10.16
CA TYR A 74 -10.52 -1.14 -10.13
C TYR A 74 -10.90 0.29 -10.55
N ASN A 75 -11.70 0.42 -11.62
CA ASN A 75 -12.16 1.70 -12.16
C ASN A 75 -13.35 2.30 -11.40
N LYS A 76 -13.82 1.69 -10.31
CA LYS A 76 -14.84 2.32 -9.45
C LYS A 76 -14.30 3.68 -8.98
N SER A 77 -15.11 4.72 -9.16
CA SER A 77 -14.80 6.06 -8.68
C SER A 77 -14.59 6.03 -7.17
N LEU A 78 -13.59 6.76 -6.72
CA LEU A 78 -13.29 6.97 -5.31
C LEU A 78 -13.83 8.32 -4.81
N LYS A 79 -14.61 9.03 -5.63
CA LYS A 79 -15.16 10.34 -5.29
C LYS A 79 -16.00 10.27 -4.00
N GLY A 80 -15.79 11.23 -3.11
CA GLY A 80 -16.40 11.30 -1.77
C GLY A 80 -15.71 10.42 -0.72
N THR A 81 -14.70 9.63 -1.09
CA THR A 81 -13.92 8.86 -0.12
C THR A 81 -12.96 9.79 0.62
N THR A 82 -12.79 9.59 1.93
CA THR A 82 -11.82 10.36 2.72
C THR A 82 -10.56 9.52 2.93
N ILE A 83 -9.39 10.12 2.73
CA ILE A 83 -8.07 9.50 2.91
C ILE A 83 -7.38 10.21 4.07
N TYR A 84 -6.79 9.42 4.96
CA TYR A 84 -5.90 9.91 6.01
C TYR A 84 -4.47 10.05 5.47
N ILE A 85 -3.85 11.21 5.69
CA ILE A 85 -2.44 11.43 5.42
C ILE A 85 -1.73 11.63 6.77
N PRO A 86 -0.87 10.69 7.20
CA PRO A 86 -0.12 10.82 8.44
C PRO A 86 0.94 11.94 8.33
N PRO A 87 1.36 12.53 9.46
CA PRO A 87 2.45 13.50 9.48
C PRO A 87 3.79 12.82 9.19
N ARG A 88 4.75 13.53 8.57
CA ARG A 88 6.08 12.96 8.24
C ARG A 88 6.95 12.63 9.46
N LEU A 89 6.73 13.31 10.59
CA LEU A 89 7.47 13.09 11.85
C LEU A 89 6.84 11.99 12.72
N TYR A 90 5.94 11.20 12.15
CA TYR A 90 5.36 10.06 12.83
C TYR A 90 6.43 8.99 13.00
N GLU A 91 6.72 8.64 14.25
CA GLU A 91 7.51 7.45 14.59
C GLU A 91 6.66 6.23 14.20
N PHE A 92 7.19 5.34 13.37
CA PHE A 92 6.41 4.24 12.80
C PHE A 92 6.02 3.22 13.87
N ASP A 93 4.73 3.15 14.17
CA ASP A 93 4.12 2.19 15.08
C ASP A 93 3.25 1.20 14.30
N TYR A 94 3.81 0.01 14.07
CA TYR A 94 3.06 -1.10 13.49
C TYR A 94 2.05 -1.66 14.49
N SER A 95 0.80 -1.88 14.05
CA SER A 95 -0.18 -2.58 14.90
C SER A 95 0.30 -4.02 15.16
N SER A 96 0.07 -4.55 16.36
CA SER A 96 0.44 -5.95 16.68
C SER A 96 -0.21 -6.95 15.71
N ARG A 97 -1.42 -6.63 15.23
CA ARG A 97 -2.15 -7.41 14.22
C ARG A 97 -1.42 -7.43 12.88
N TYR A 98 -0.87 -6.28 12.49
CA TYR A 98 -0.11 -6.15 11.25
C TYR A 98 1.20 -6.94 11.29
N VAL A 99 1.90 -6.92 12.43
CA VAL A 99 3.11 -7.75 12.64
C VAL A 99 2.82 -9.24 12.52
N VAL A 100 1.71 -9.72 13.11
CA VAL A 100 1.28 -11.12 12.99
C VAL A 100 0.94 -11.46 11.54
N TRP A 101 0.13 -10.64 10.88
CA TRP A 101 -0.25 -10.84 9.48
C TRP A 101 0.96 -10.91 8.53
N TRP A 102 1.97 -10.06 8.75
CA TRP A 102 3.19 -10.04 7.94
C TRP A 102 3.99 -11.33 8.07
N ARG A 103 4.13 -11.86 9.29
CA ARG A 103 4.85 -13.12 9.55
C ARG A 103 4.17 -14.34 8.91
N ASP A 104 2.85 -14.28 8.75
CA ASP A 104 2.05 -15.34 8.15
C ASP A 104 1.99 -15.26 6.61
N GLN A 105 2.64 -14.28 5.98
CA GLN A 105 2.71 -14.21 4.52
C GLN A 105 3.59 -15.34 3.97
N PRO A 106 3.14 -16.06 2.91
CA PRO A 106 3.98 -17.05 2.25
C PRO A 106 5.25 -16.36 1.73
N PRO A 107 6.42 -17.02 1.79
CA PRO A 107 7.67 -16.42 1.32
C PRO A 107 7.50 -15.97 -0.13
N MET A 108 7.72 -14.67 -0.36
CA MET A 108 7.88 -14.15 -1.70
C MET A 108 9.07 -14.89 -2.34
N ASN A 109 9.01 -15.14 -3.65
CA ASN A 109 10.04 -15.88 -4.38
C ASN A 109 11.48 -15.52 -3.92
N GLU A 110 12.36 -16.52 -3.76
CA GLU A 110 13.70 -16.35 -3.17
C GLU A 110 14.53 -15.21 -3.81
N LYS A 111 14.28 -14.93 -5.09
CA LYS A 111 14.92 -13.85 -5.85
C LYS A 111 14.57 -12.45 -5.33
N MET A 112 13.35 -12.20 -4.82
CA MET A 112 12.98 -10.89 -4.26
C MET A 112 13.45 -10.73 -2.81
N VAL A 113 13.44 -11.81 -2.03
CA VAL A 113 13.90 -11.83 -0.62
C VAL A 113 15.37 -11.44 -0.52
N THR A 114 16.20 -11.90 -1.47
CA THR A 114 17.63 -11.59 -1.49
C THR A 114 17.90 -10.08 -1.68
N THR A 115 17.07 -9.39 -2.48
CA THR A 115 17.19 -7.95 -2.70
C THR A 115 16.77 -7.14 -1.45
N CYS A 116 15.74 -7.59 -0.72
CA CYS A 116 15.31 -6.93 0.53
C CYS A 116 16.35 -7.10 1.66
N ILE A 117 16.94 -8.29 1.82
CA ILE A 117 17.98 -8.54 2.82
C ILE A 117 19.26 -7.76 2.50
N GLN A 118 19.59 -7.60 1.20
CA GLN A 118 20.68 -6.71 0.80
C GLN A 118 20.37 -5.26 1.18
N ASN A 119 19.14 -4.78 0.97
CA ASN A 119 18.73 -3.44 1.38
C ASN A 119 18.74 -3.24 2.90
N GLU A 120 18.39 -4.24 3.72
CA GLU A 120 18.57 -4.18 5.18
C GLU A 120 20.04 -4.00 5.59
N LYS A 121 20.97 -4.66 4.90
CA LYS A 121 22.42 -4.43 5.10
C LYS A 121 22.83 -2.99 4.73
N TYR A 122 22.23 -2.38 3.71
CA TYR A 122 22.49 -0.98 3.35
C TYR A 122 21.81 0.02 4.30
N LEU A 123 20.67 -0.33 4.91
CA LEU A 123 20.03 0.50 5.95
C LEU A 123 20.90 0.60 7.22
N SER A 124 21.66 -0.46 7.55
CA SER A 124 22.64 -0.41 8.64
C SER A 124 23.87 0.46 8.37
N LEU A 125 24.07 0.89 7.11
CA LEU A 125 25.18 1.77 6.69
C LEU A 125 24.79 3.25 6.59
N ILE A 126 23.52 3.59 6.81
CA ILE A 126 23.09 4.99 6.92
C ILE A 126 23.30 5.41 8.37
N SER A 127 24.54 5.77 8.72
CA SER A 127 24.78 6.53 9.94
C SER A 127 24.10 7.88 9.77
N TRP A 128 23.09 8.17 10.59
CA TRP A 128 22.54 9.51 10.73
C TRP A 128 23.62 10.40 11.35
N GLY A 129 24.33 11.14 10.49
CA GLY A 129 25.19 12.26 10.87
C GLY A 129 24.45 13.58 10.76
#